data_AF-A0A3D0XIM7-F1
#
_entry.id   AF-A0A3D0XIM7-F1
#
_cell.length_a   1.000
_cell.length_b   1.000
_cell.length_c   1.000
_cell.angle_alpha   90.00
_cell.angle_beta   90.00
_cell.angle_gamma   90.00
#
_symmetry.space_group_name_H-M   'P 1'
#
loop_
_entity.id
_entity.type
_entity.pdbx_description
1 polymer ?
#
loop_
_entity_poly.entity_id
_entity_poly.type
_entity_poly.pdbx_seq_one_letter_code
_entity_poly.pdbx_strand_id
1 'polypeptide(L)' 'IEHICWDGCMFPNAVLEDGSTWNTILDAMIKVRDAQ' A
#
# COMPACT_ATOMS: atom_id res chain seq x y z
N ILE A 1 6.82 14.93 -20.08
CA ILE A 1 6.68 13.60 -19.44
C ILE A 1 7.00 13.82 -17.98
N GLU A 2 6.00 13.75 -17.10
CA GLU A 2 6.24 13.78 -15.66
C GLU A 2 6.78 12.41 -15.25
N HIS A 3 8.06 12.38 -14.88
CA HIS A 3 8.63 11.20 -14.26
C HIS A 3 8.20 11.20 -12.80
N ILE A 4 7.45 10.17 -12.40
CA ILE A 4 7.22 9.90 -10.98
C ILE A 4 8.59 9.54 -10.40
N CYS A 5 9.24 10.52 -9.76
CA CYS A 5 10.43 10.26 -8.95
C CYS A 5 9.96 9.55 -7.69
N TRP A 6 10.21 8.25 -7.64
CA TRP A 6 9.90 7.45 -6.47
C TRP A 6 11.09 7.51 -5.52
N ASP A 7 10.97 8.33 -4.47
CA ASP A 7 12.07 8.72 -3.57
C ASP A 7 12.36 7.70 -2.45
N GLY A 8 11.99 6.42 -2.60
CA GLY A 8 12.03 5.53 -1.45
C GLY A 8 12.03 4.05 -1.76
N CYS A 9 12.87 3.34 -0.99
CA CYS A 9 12.89 1.90 -0.76
C CYS A 9 11.57 1.22 -1.12
N MET A 10 11.59 0.47 -2.23
CA MET A 10 10.52 -0.45 -2.56
C MET A 10 10.36 -1.44 -1.42
N PHE A 11 9.13 -1.69 -0.96
CA PHE A 11 8.91 -2.81 -0.06
C PHE A 11 9.46 -4.08 -0.72
N PRO A 12 10.22 -4.92 0.00
CA PRO A 12 10.68 -6.19 -0.54
C PRO A 12 9.49 -7.01 -1.04
N ASN A 13 9.68 -7.77 -2.13
CA ASN A 13 8.60 -8.60 -2.70
C ASN A 13 7.97 -9.53 -1.66
N ALA A 14 8.77 -10.06 -0.72
CA ALA A 14 8.26 -10.89 0.38
C ALA A 14 7.18 -10.19 1.23
N VAL A 15 7.22 -8.86 1.34
CA VAL A 15 6.17 -8.07 2.02
C VAL A 15 4.90 -8.03 1.17
N LEU A 16 5.02 -7.86 -0.14
CA LEU A 16 3.89 -7.78 -1.06
C LEU A 16 3.26 -9.16 -1.36
N GLU A 17 4.03 -10.23 -1.25
CA GLU A 17 3.57 -11.62 -1.42
C GLU A 17 2.87 -12.16 -0.16
N ASP A 18 3.04 -11.52 1.00
CA ASP A 18 2.27 -11.85 2.18
C ASP A 18 0.82 -11.35 2.05
N GLY A 19 -0.13 -12.29 2.07
CA GLY A 19 -1.56 -11.99 2.04
C GLY A 19 -2.04 -11.10 3.20
N SER A 20 -1.35 -11.12 4.35
CA SER A 20 -1.67 -10.27 5.50
C SER A 20 -1.49 -8.78 5.19
N THR A 21 -0.52 -8.45 4.32
CA THR A 21 -0.27 -7.09 3.85
C THR A 21 -1.50 -6.53 3.13
N TRP A 22 -2.12 -7.31 2.25
CA TRP A 22 -3.31 -6.88 1.52
C TRP A 22 -4.54 -6.73 2.40
N ASN A 23 -4.70 -7.60 3.40
CA ASN A 23 -5.77 -7.45 4.40
C ASN A 23 -5.60 -6.15 5.19
N THR A 24 -4.36 -5.80 5.56
CA THR A 24 -4.05 -4.55 6.27
C THR A 24 -4.34 -3.32 5.41
N ILE A 25 -3.95 -3.34 4.13
CA ILE A 25 -4.25 -2.26 3.18
C ILE A 25 -5.76 -2.10 3.01
N LEU A 26 -6.49 -3.20 2.82
CA LEU A 26 -7.93 -3.17 2.64
C LEU A 26 -8.66 -2.59 3.87
N ASP A 27 -8.29 -3.03 5.07
CA ASP A 27 -8.84 -2.51 6.32
C ASP A 27 -8.60 -0.98 6.46
N ALA A 28 -7.39 -0.51 6.13
CA ALA A 28 -7.09 0.91 6.12
C ALA A 28 -7.95 1.70 5.10
N MET A 29 -8.14 1.17 3.89
CA MET A 29 -8.98 1.80 2.86
C MET A 29 -10.45 1.88 3.29
N ILE A 30 -10.97 0.84 3.95
CA ILE A 30 -12.33 0.84 4.50
C ILE A 30 -12.47 1.92 5.58
N LYS A 31 -11.54 1.99 6.54
CA LYS A 31 -11.55 3.01 7.60
C LYS A 31 -11.56 4.44 7.05
N VAL A 32 -10.76 4.71 6.01
CA VAL A 32 -10.74 6.01 5.35
C VAL A 32 -12.09 6.31 4.71
N ARG A 33 -12.69 5.35 4.00
CA ARG A 33 -14.01 5.51 3.39
C ARG A 33 -15.09 5.78 4.44
N ASP A 34 -15.07 5.06 5.55
CA ASP A 34 -16.10 5.16 6.60
C ASP A 34 -15.93 6.44 7.45
N ALA A 35 -14.76 7.09 7.39
CA ALA A 35 -14.48 8.37 8.03
C ALA A 35 -14.88 9.60 7.17
N GLN A 36 -15.53 9.40 6.01
CA GLN A 36 -16.03 10.45 5.12
C GLN A 36 -17.54 10.68 5.30
#